data_AF-A0A2D0A379-F1
#
_entry.id   AF-A0A2D0A379-F1
#
_cell.length_a   1.000
_cell.length_b   1.000
_cell.length_c   1.000
_cell.angle_alpha   90.00
_cell.angle_beta   90.00
_cell.angle_gamma   90.00
#
_symmetry.space_group_name_H-M   'P 1'
#
loop_
_entity.id
_entity.type
_entity.pdbx_description
1 polymer ?
#
loop_
_entity_poly.entity_id
_entity_poly.type
_entity_poly.pdbx_seq_one_letter_code
_entity_poly.pdbx_strand_id
1 'polypeptide(L)'
;MTDHQIGEKSPTKLRRTAKLANSALVPKGVGLAVGQFGRSRQNLSEAWEAARETRQRLLNESKLPIKTVILKDGSEHDLPTDPAERFEFLYRVMDWSPAHHASQISAARRAKYGSIVMTIVAFALVCFMIFNVPMWIAFLLIPTSLTVLAVGVATTFRWALVEYQYTRRSLVNFKTFLVQPKFFRWIFC
;
A
#
# COMPACT_ATOMS: atom_id res chain seq x y z
N MET A 1 19.33 15.88 -85.48
CA MET A 1 17.88 16.00 -85.27
C MET A 1 17.60 15.66 -83.81
N THR A 2 17.14 16.67 -83.07
CA THR A 2 16.32 16.63 -81.83
C THR A 2 16.54 15.51 -80.81
N ASP A 3 16.95 15.84 -79.57
CA ASP A 3 16.00 16.02 -78.45
C ASP A 3 16.61 16.44 -77.10
N HIS A 4 15.87 17.35 -76.45
CA HIS A 4 15.64 17.67 -75.01
C HIS A 4 16.70 17.38 -73.91
N GLN A 5 17.16 18.43 -73.20
CA GLN A 5 16.81 18.84 -71.80
C GLN A 5 17.22 17.80 -70.71
N ILE A 6 17.71 18.08 -69.50
CA ILE A 6 17.25 18.90 -68.35
C ILE A 6 18.45 18.80 -67.36
N GLY A 7 19.08 19.84 -66.79
CA GLY A 7 18.57 20.71 -65.74
C GLY A 7 18.53 20.06 -64.34
N GLU A 8 19.66 19.82 -63.64
CA GLU A 8 19.61 19.46 -62.21
C GLU A 8 20.25 20.51 -61.30
N LYS A 9 19.36 21.28 -60.65
CA LYS A 9 19.63 22.26 -59.60
C LYS A 9 19.78 21.56 -58.24
N SER A 10 20.86 21.92 -57.56
CA SER A 10 21.22 21.63 -56.15
C SER A 10 20.04 21.48 -55.15
N PRO A 11 19.92 20.35 -54.43
CA PRO A 11 18.82 20.10 -53.48
C PRO A 11 19.15 20.43 -52.00
N THR A 12 20.17 21.26 -51.73
CA THR A 12 20.65 21.45 -50.34
C THR A 12 20.03 22.63 -49.58
N LYS A 13 19.38 23.59 -50.25
CA LYS A 13 18.83 24.79 -49.58
C LYS A 13 17.39 24.64 -49.06
N LEU A 14 16.58 23.75 -49.64
CA LEU A 14 15.17 23.56 -49.25
C LEU A 14 14.96 22.73 -47.97
N ARG A 15 15.91 21.86 -47.59
CA ARG A 15 15.80 21.04 -46.38
C ARG A 15 16.05 21.82 -45.07
N ARG A 16 16.78 22.94 -45.11
CA ARG A 16 17.08 23.74 -43.91
C ARG A 16 15.96 24.72 -43.55
N THR A 17 15.20 25.21 -44.52
CA THR A 17 14.07 26.13 -44.27
C THR A 17 12.82 25.42 -43.76
N ALA A 18 12.55 24.18 -44.20
CA ALA A 18 11.44 23.38 -43.70
C ALA A 18 11.58 23.00 -42.20
N LYS A 19 12.82 22.85 -41.71
CA LYS A 19 13.08 22.50 -40.29
C LYS A 19 12.84 23.67 -39.33
N LEU A 20 12.96 24.91 -39.80
CA LEU A 20 12.72 26.13 -39.02
C LEU A 20 11.25 26.56 -39.03
N ALA A 21 10.49 26.18 -40.07
CA ALA A 21 9.04 26.43 -40.11
C ALA A 21 8.26 25.51 -39.15
N ASN A 22 8.69 24.24 -38.98
CA ASN A 22 8.03 23.30 -38.07
C ASN A 22 8.32 23.58 -36.58
N SER A 23 9.38 24.33 -36.24
CA SER A 23 9.65 24.74 -34.86
C SER A 23 8.92 26.02 -34.44
N ALA A 24 8.37 26.78 -35.39
CA ALA A 24 7.61 28.01 -35.12
C ALA A 24 6.11 27.77 -34.85
N LEU A 25 5.59 26.59 -35.20
CA LEU A 25 4.16 26.22 -35.10
C LEU A 25 3.79 25.42 -33.85
N VAL A 26 4.75 25.11 -32.96
CA VAL A 26 4.44 24.48 -31.68
C VAL A 26 4.42 25.57 -30.60
N PRO A 27 3.26 25.86 -29.98
CA PRO A 27 3.17 26.86 -28.92
C PRO A 27 4.14 26.49 -27.80
N LYS A 28 4.96 27.46 -27.37
CA LYS A 28 6.00 27.27 -26.32
C LYS A 28 5.46 26.62 -25.03
N GLY A 29 4.15 26.68 -24.77
CA GLY A 29 3.49 26.01 -23.64
C GLY A 29 3.30 24.49 -23.78
N VAL A 30 3.20 23.93 -24.99
CA VAL A 30 3.00 22.49 -25.19
C VAL A 30 4.28 21.70 -24.91
N GLY A 31 5.45 22.25 -25.28
CA GLY A 31 6.75 21.65 -24.96
C GLY A 31 7.07 21.66 -23.46
N LEU A 32 6.64 22.71 -22.74
CA LEU A 32 6.76 22.79 -21.28
C LEU A 32 5.82 21.80 -20.57
N ALA A 33 4.57 21.66 -21.02
CA ALA A 33 3.62 20.70 -20.46
C ALA A 33 4.02 19.24 -20.76
N VAL A 34 4.47 18.94 -21.97
CA VAL A 34 4.99 17.60 -22.34
C VAL A 34 6.30 17.30 -21.62
N GLY A 35 7.17 18.29 -21.42
CA GLY A 35 8.40 18.16 -20.63
C GLY A 35 8.12 17.94 -19.13
N GLN A 36 7.11 18.61 -18.58
CA GLN A 36 6.65 18.39 -17.19
C GLN A 36 5.91 17.06 -17.03
N PHE A 37 5.10 16.62 -18.00
CA PHE A 37 4.49 15.29 -17.98
C PHE A 37 5.51 14.17 -18.18
N GLY A 38 6.54 14.38 -19.02
CA GLY A 38 7.64 13.45 -19.23
C GLY A 38 8.50 13.29 -17.98
N ARG A 39 8.88 14.41 -17.34
CA ARG A 39 9.59 14.41 -16.05
C ARG A 39 8.72 13.87 -14.91
N SER A 40 7.43 14.17 -14.88
CA SER A 40 6.49 13.60 -13.90
C SER A 40 6.37 12.08 -14.06
N ARG A 41 6.31 11.56 -15.29
CA ARG A 41 6.33 10.11 -15.56
C ARG A 41 7.66 9.47 -15.18
N GLN A 42 8.79 10.12 -15.44
CA GLN A 42 10.11 9.65 -15.00
C GLN A 42 10.24 9.65 -13.47
N ASN A 43 9.79 10.71 -12.81
CA ASN A 43 9.76 10.79 -11.34
C ASN A 43 8.80 9.74 -10.75
N LEU A 44 7.68 9.45 -11.41
CA LEU A 44 6.75 8.40 -11.00
C LEU A 44 7.35 7.01 -11.20
N SER A 45 8.05 6.74 -12.32
CA SER A 45 8.74 5.46 -12.53
C SER A 45 9.88 5.27 -11.54
N GLU A 46 10.67 6.32 -11.27
CA GLU A 46 11.73 6.30 -10.25
C GLU A 46 11.14 6.10 -8.84
N ALA A 47 10.04 6.77 -8.51
CA ALA A 47 9.34 6.57 -7.24
C ALA A 47 8.76 5.15 -7.12
N TRP A 48 8.31 4.56 -8.23
CA TRP A 48 7.77 3.21 -8.27
C TRP A 48 8.88 2.14 -8.16
N GLU A 49 10.02 2.37 -8.80
CA GLU A 49 11.22 1.55 -8.68
C GLU A 49 11.80 1.64 -7.26
N ALA A 50 11.92 2.84 -6.70
CA ALA A 50 12.34 3.05 -5.32
C ALA A 50 11.35 2.42 -4.32
N ALA A 51 10.04 2.48 -4.58
CA ALA A 51 9.04 1.80 -3.76
C ALA A 51 9.16 0.27 -3.88
N ARG A 52 9.49 -0.25 -5.06
CA ARG A 52 9.70 -1.69 -5.30
C ARG A 52 10.98 -2.20 -4.66
N GLU A 53 12.04 -1.40 -4.67
CA GLU A 53 13.31 -1.69 -4.01
C GLU A 53 13.16 -1.64 -2.49
N THR A 54 12.52 -0.57 -1.97
CA THR A 54 12.19 -0.45 -0.53
C THR A 54 11.31 -1.61 -0.08
N ARG A 55 10.38 -2.05 -0.93
CA ARG A 55 9.56 -3.24 -0.69
C ARG A 55 10.39 -4.51 -0.58
N GLN A 56 11.28 -4.76 -1.53
CA GLN A 56 12.15 -5.95 -1.51
C GLN A 56 13.06 -5.92 -0.28
N ARG A 57 13.60 -4.76 0.06
CA ARG A 57 14.41 -4.56 1.26
C ARG A 57 13.64 -4.84 2.53
N LEU A 58 12.42 -4.29 2.68
CA LEU A 58 11.57 -4.54 3.84
C LEU A 58 11.13 -6.01 3.96
N LEU A 59 10.92 -6.69 2.83
CA LEU A 59 10.67 -8.13 2.80
C LEU A 59 11.89 -8.90 3.31
N ASN A 60 13.08 -8.57 2.83
CA ASN A 60 14.34 -9.24 3.20
C ASN A 60 14.78 -8.94 4.65
N GLU A 61 14.52 -7.73 5.15
CA GLU A 61 14.85 -7.31 6.51
C GLU A 61 13.80 -7.71 7.55
N SER A 62 12.66 -8.29 7.14
CA SER A 62 11.58 -8.67 8.05
C SER A 62 11.87 -9.92 8.87
N LYS A 63 12.99 -9.91 9.61
CA LYS A 63 13.25 -10.88 10.67
C LYS A 63 12.16 -10.71 11.73
N LEU A 64 11.39 -11.76 11.95
CA LEU A 64 10.42 -11.83 13.04
C LEU A 64 11.20 -11.75 14.38
N PRO A 65 10.82 -10.87 15.31
CA PRO A 65 11.62 -10.57 16.51
C PRO A 65 11.67 -11.72 17.51
N ILE A 66 10.71 -12.64 17.47
CA ILE A 66 10.60 -13.76 18.41
C ILE A 66 11.43 -14.93 17.87
N LYS A 67 12.44 -15.37 18.64
CA LYS A 67 13.35 -16.46 18.22
C LYS A 67 13.01 -17.80 18.85
N THR A 68 12.43 -17.79 20.04
CA THR A 68 12.10 -18.98 20.81
C THR A 68 10.65 -18.95 21.30
N VAL A 69 10.08 -20.12 21.55
CA VAL A 69 8.77 -20.28 22.17
C VAL A 69 8.89 -21.26 23.33
N ILE A 70 8.27 -20.89 24.44
CA ILE A 70 8.11 -21.77 25.59
C ILE A 70 6.81 -22.54 25.40
N LEU A 71 6.88 -23.87 25.31
CA LEU A 71 5.73 -24.75 25.18
C LEU A 71 5.02 -24.95 26.52
N LYS A 72 3.85 -25.60 26.48
CA LYS A 72 3.02 -25.89 27.66
C LYS A 72 3.73 -26.79 28.69
N ASP A 73 4.71 -27.56 28.25
CA ASP A 73 5.56 -28.42 29.08
C ASP A 73 6.76 -27.67 29.70
N GLY A 74 6.88 -26.36 29.43
CA GLY A 74 7.96 -25.52 29.93
C GLY A 74 9.26 -25.64 29.12
N SER A 75 9.29 -26.43 28.04
CA SER A 75 10.45 -26.54 27.17
C SER A 75 10.57 -25.32 26.24
N GLU A 76 11.80 -24.87 26.00
CA GLU A 76 12.09 -23.79 25.06
C GLU A 76 12.51 -24.40 23.71
N HIS A 77 11.81 -24.01 22.64
CA HIS A 77 12.13 -24.44 21.28
C HIS A 77 12.46 -23.25 20.40
N ASP A 78 13.50 -23.42 19.58
CA ASP A 78 13.86 -22.48 18.52
C ASP A 78 12.79 -22.48 17.42
N LEU A 79 12.38 -21.28 17.02
CA LEU A 79 11.43 -21.10 15.93
C LEU A 79 12.13 -21.19 14.57
N PRO A 80 11.53 -21.88 13.57
CA PRO A 80 12.03 -21.88 12.19
C PRO A 80 12.25 -20.46 11.66
N THR A 81 13.28 -20.28 10.84
CA THR A 81 13.61 -18.97 10.24
C THR A 81 12.58 -18.57 9.18
N ASP A 82 12.02 -19.55 8.46
CA ASP A 82 11.00 -19.29 7.45
C ASP A 82 9.64 -18.93 8.07
N PRO A 83 9.02 -17.80 7.66
CA PRO A 83 7.72 -17.36 8.17
C PRO A 83 6.56 -18.35 8.04
N ALA A 84 6.55 -19.18 6.99
CA ALA A 84 5.47 -20.14 6.76
C ALA A 84 5.66 -21.39 7.61
N GLU A 85 6.87 -21.93 7.65
CA GLU A 85 7.23 -23.03 8.55
C GLU A 85 7.00 -22.66 10.01
N ARG A 86 7.31 -21.43 10.40
CA ARG A 86 7.07 -20.93 11.75
C ARG A 86 5.60 -20.90 12.11
N PHE A 87 4.74 -20.48 11.19
CA PHE A 87 3.29 -20.50 11.40
C PHE A 87 2.80 -21.94 11.59
N GLU A 88 3.21 -22.87 10.72
CA GLU A 88 2.84 -24.28 10.80
C GLU A 88 3.37 -24.94 12.08
N PHE A 89 4.58 -24.58 12.54
CA PHE A 89 5.11 -25.03 13.82
C PHE A 89 4.22 -24.61 14.99
N LEU A 90 3.90 -23.31 15.08
CA LEU A 90 3.00 -22.80 16.13
C LEU A 90 1.61 -23.43 16.06
N TYR A 91 1.11 -23.63 14.84
CA TYR A 91 -0.18 -24.25 14.60
C TYR A 91 -0.23 -25.69 15.13
N ARG A 92 0.83 -26.47 14.91
CA ARG A 92 0.99 -27.84 15.45
C ARG A 92 1.15 -27.85 16.96
N VAL A 93 1.97 -26.94 17.51
CA VAL A 93 2.18 -26.83 18.97
C VAL A 93 0.90 -26.48 19.71
N MET A 94 0.01 -25.70 19.09
CA MET A 94 -1.28 -25.33 19.66
C MET A 94 -2.36 -26.40 19.49
N ASP A 95 -2.06 -27.50 18.81
CA ASP A 95 -2.97 -28.62 18.52
C ASP A 95 -4.28 -28.17 17.86
N TRP A 96 -4.17 -27.24 16.91
CA TRP A 96 -5.34 -26.68 16.24
C TRP A 96 -5.83 -27.58 15.12
N SER A 97 -7.11 -27.98 15.20
CA SER A 97 -7.74 -28.68 14.08
C SER A 97 -8.08 -27.72 12.93
N PRO A 98 -8.17 -28.19 11.66
CA PRO A 98 -8.53 -27.34 10.53
C PRO A 98 -9.85 -26.56 10.72
N ALA A 99 -10.79 -27.12 11.48
CA ALA A 99 -12.02 -26.44 11.85
C ALA A 99 -11.78 -25.21 12.76
N HIS A 100 -10.84 -25.31 13.71
CA HIS A 100 -10.44 -24.17 14.54
C HIS A 100 -9.79 -23.09 13.70
N HIS A 101 -8.95 -23.44 12.72
CA HIS A 101 -8.35 -22.46 11.80
C HIS A 101 -9.40 -21.65 11.04
N ALA A 102 -10.37 -22.33 10.43
CA ALA A 102 -11.47 -21.66 9.72
C ALA A 102 -12.29 -20.76 10.66
N SER A 103 -12.54 -21.22 11.89
CA SER A 103 -13.22 -20.42 12.91
C SER A 103 -12.44 -19.16 13.27
N GLN A 104 -11.12 -19.25 13.46
CA GLN A 104 -10.26 -18.10 13.77
C GLN A 104 -10.25 -17.07 12.63
N ILE A 105 -10.22 -17.51 11.37
CA ILE A 105 -10.33 -16.60 10.22
C ILE A 105 -11.67 -15.86 10.26
N SER A 106 -12.77 -16.58 10.50
CA SER A 106 -14.10 -15.97 10.57
C SER A 106 -14.23 -14.99 11.74
N ALA A 107 -13.63 -15.31 12.89
CA ALA A 107 -13.62 -14.49 14.08
C ALA A 107 -12.81 -13.21 13.84
N ALA A 108 -11.62 -13.32 13.23
CA ALA A 108 -10.80 -12.17 12.85
C ALA A 108 -11.54 -11.24 11.88
N ARG A 109 -12.23 -11.79 10.89
CA ARG A 109 -13.04 -11.00 9.94
C ARG A 109 -14.20 -10.29 10.63
N ARG A 110 -14.93 -10.97 11.51
CA ARG A 110 -16.01 -10.35 12.31
C ARG A 110 -15.46 -9.24 13.22
N ALA A 111 -14.32 -9.46 13.86
CA ALA A 111 -13.68 -8.45 14.69
C ALA A 111 -13.23 -7.22 13.88
N LYS A 112 -12.68 -7.44 12.68
CA LYS A 112 -12.31 -6.37 11.74
C LYS A 112 -13.51 -5.52 11.35
N TYR A 113 -14.60 -6.13 10.89
CA TYR A 113 -15.80 -5.37 10.51
C TYR A 113 -16.49 -4.75 11.73
N GLY A 114 -16.49 -5.45 12.86
CA GLY A 114 -16.98 -4.92 14.14
C GLY A 114 -16.23 -3.66 14.56
N SER A 115 -14.89 -3.64 14.46
CA SER A 115 -14.10 -2.45 14.80
C SER A 115 -14.38 -1.28 13.85
N ILE A 116 -14.52 -1.54 12.55
CA ILE A 116 -14.87 -0.52 11.56
C ILE A 116 -16.24 0.09 11.89
N VAL A 117 -17.27 -0.75 12.07
CA VAL A 117 -18.63 -0.30 12.37
C VAL A 117 -18.68 0.48 13.68
N MET A 118 -18.05 -0.03 14.74
CA MET A 118 -17.99 0.66 16.03
C MET A 118 -17.30 2.03 15.92
N THR A 119 -16.23 2.14 15.13
CA THR A 119 -15.54 3.41 14.90
C THR A 119 -16.41 4.41 14.17
N ILE A 120 -17.16 3.97 13.15
CA ILE A 120 -18.11 4.81 12.40
C ILE A 120 -19.24 5.29 13.31
N VAL A 121 -19.83 4.40 14.10
CA VAL A 121 -20.91 4.74 15.04
C VAL A 121 -20.41 5.71 16.10
N ALA A 122 -19.23 5.46 16.69
CA ALA A 122 -18.63 6.36 17.67
C ALA A 122 -18.36 7.75 17.07
N PHE A 123 -17.85 7.83 15.84
CA PHE A 123 -17.62 9.09 15.15
C PHE A 123 -18.94 9.85 14.88
N ALA A 124 -19.97 9.14 14.41
CA ALA A 124 -21.30 9.74 14.19
C ALA A 124 -21.90 10.29 15.49
N LEU A 125 -21.75 9.56 16.60
CA LEU A 125 -22.19 10.01 17.93
C LEU A 125 -21.43 11.27 18.36
N VAL A 126 -20.12 11.34 18.16
CA VAL A 126 -19.35 12.56 18.47
C VAL A 126 -19.82 13.74 17.63
N CYS A 127 -20.00 13.55 16.32
CA CYS A 127 -20.51 14.60 15.43
C CYS A 127 -21.87 15.11 15.91
N PHE A 128 -22.76 14.22 16.34
CA PHE A 128 -24.05 14.58 16.92
C PHE A 128 -23.91 15.34 18.25
N MET A 129 -23.00 14.90 19.14
CA MET A 129 -22.76 15.55 20.42
C MET A 129 -22.20 16.97 20.27
N ILE A 130 -21.37 17.24 19.26
CA ILE A 130 -20.79 18.57 19.03
C ILE A 130 -21.88 19.64 18.87
N PHE A 131 -23.05 19.31 18.29
CA PHE A 131 -24.14 20.27 18.12
C PHE A 131 -25.03 20.44 19.36
N ASN A 132 -25.02 19.46 20.27
CA ASN A 132 -25.91 19.44 21.44
C ASN A 132 -25.21 19.89 22.74
N VAL A 133 -23.89 19.85 22.76
CA VAL A 133 -23.09 20.05 23.97
C VAL A 133 -22.55 21.49 24.01
N PRO A 134 -22.49 22.15 25.18
CA PRO A 134 -21.86 23.46 25.35
C PRO A 134 -20.45 23.55 24.77
N MET A 135 -20.13 24.69 24.14
CA MET A 135 -18.90 24.92 23.38
C MET A 135 -17.61 24.60 24.17
N TRP A 136 -17.60 24.81 25.49
CA TRP A 136 -16.41 24.54 26.30
C TRP A 136 -16.07 23.04 26.38
N ILE A 137 -17.06 22.13 26.33
CA ILE A 137 -16.82 20.68 26.30
C ILE A 137 -16.31 20.24 24.92
N ALA A 138 -16.63 20.99 23.85
CA ALA A 138 -16.14 20.68 22.51
C ALA A 138 -14.60 20.64 22.44
N PHE A 139 -13.91 21.47 23.23
CA PHE A 139 -12.45 21.45 23.37
C PHE A 139 -11.89 20.12 23.88
N LEU A 140 -12.67 19.38 24.68
CA LEU A 140 -12.29 18.04 25.15
C LEU A 140 -12.76 16.93 24.18
N LEU A 141 -13.92 17.12 23.55
CA LEU A 141 -14.50 16.15 22.61
C LEU A 141 -13.67 15.97 21.34
N ILE A 142 -13.12 17.05 20.78
CA ILE A 142 -12.33 17.00 19.54
C ILE A 142 -11.07 16.11 19.69
N PRO A 143 -10.16 16.34 20.66
CA PRO A 143 -8.99 15.47 20.80
C PRO A 143 -9.38 14.03 21.18
N THR A 144 -10.41 13.86 22.01
CA THR A 144 -10.91 12.53 22.37
C THR A 144 -11.41 11.77 21.14
N SER A 145 -12.13 12.42 20.24
CA SER A 145 -12.64 11.78 19.02
C SER A 145 -11.52 11.39 18.05
N LEU A 146 -10.49 12.23 17.93
CA LEU A 146 -9.26 11.91 17.21
C LEU A 146 -8.57 10.67 17.79
N THR A 147 -8.50 10.54 19.12
CA THR A 147 -7.92 9.33 19.74
C THR A 147 -8.76 8.08 19.47
N VAL A 148 -10.10 8.18 19.54
CA VAL A 148 -10.99 7.06 19.22
C VAL A 148 -10.83 6.63 17.76
N LEU A 149 -10.73 7.58 16.83
CA LEU A 149 -10.45 7.29 15.42
C LEU A 149 -9.10 6.62 15.25
N ALA A 150 -8.04 7.14 15.87
CA ALA A 150 -6.70 6.55 15.79
C ALA A 150 -6.67 5.11 16.32
N VAL A 151 -7.34 4.84 17.44
CA VAL A 151 -7.48 3.49 18.02
C VAL A 151 -8.32 2.60 17.12
N GLY A 152 -9.42 3.10 16.55
CA GLY A 152 -10.26 2.37 15.60
C GLY A 152 -9.49 1.94 14.34
N VAL A 153 -8.67 2.84 13.82
CA VAL A 153 -7.78 2.57 12.68
C VAL A 153 -6.71 1.53 13.05
N ALA A 154 -6.04 1.69 14.19
CA ALA A 154 -5.01 0.76 14.65
C ALA A 154 -5.56 -0.66 14.90
N THR A 155 -6.74 -0.76 15.52
CA THR A 155 -7.42 -2.05 15.78
C THR A 155 -7.85 -2.73 14.48
N THR A 156 -8.38 -1.97 13.52
CA THR A 156 -8.72 -2.48 12.19
C THR A 156 -7.50 -3.04 11.47
N PHE A 157 -6.38 -2.32 11.49
CA PHE A 157 -5.11 -2.79 10.91
C PHE A 157 -4.59 -4.05 11.59
N ARG A 158 -4.68 -4.12 12.93
CA ARG A 158 -4.30 -5.31 13.69
C ARG A 158 -5.11 -6.53 13.25
N TRP A 159 -6.44 -6.42 13.16
CA TRP A 159 -7.27 -7.54 12.74
C TRP A 159 -7.10 -7.92 11.27
N ALA A 160 -6.86 -6.95 10.39
CA ALA A 160 -6.53 -7.22 8.98
C ALA A 160 -5.19 -7.97 8.83
N LEU A 161 -4.17 -7.61 9.63
CA LEU A 161 -2.90 -8.35 9.69
C LEU A 161 -3.12 -9.80 10.13
N VAL A 162 -3.91 -10.00 11.19
CA VAL A 162 -4.22 -11.33 11.73
C VAL A 162 -4.97 -12.18 10.70
N GLU A 163 -5.97 -11.62 10.03
CA GLU A 163 -6.69 -12.31 8.94
C GLU A 163 -5.72 -12.69 7.80
N TYR A 164 -4.82 -11.80 7.41
CA TYR A 164 -3.81 -12.08 6.39
C TYR A 164 -2.89 -13.23 6.81
N GLN A 165 -2.36 -13.19 8.03
CA GLN A 165 -1.46 -14.22 8.57
C GLN A 165 -2.14 -15.59 8.60
N TYR A 166 -3.40 -15.66 9.06
CA TYR A 166 -4.15 -16.91 9.08
C TYR A 166 -4.48 -17.42 7.68
N THR A 167 -4.87 -16.54 6.76
CA THR A 167 -5.24 -16.95 5.39
C THR A 167 -4.02 -17.40 4.59
N ARG A 168 -2.87 -16.75 4.77
CA ARG A 168 -1.62 -17.08 4.08
C ARG A 168 -0.74 -18.09 4.81
N ARG A 169 -1.12 -18.48 6.03
CA ARG A 169 -0.35 -19.37 6.92
C ARG A 169 1.11 -18.93 7.03
N SER A 170 1.32 -17.64 7.22
CA SER A 170 2.65 -17.05 7.26
C SER A 170 2.66 -15.92 8.28
N LEU A 171 3.62 -15.97 9.20
CA LEU A 171 3.82 -14.91 10.19
C LEU A 171 4.59 -13.76 9.57
N VAL A 172 3.91 -12.63 9.37
CA VAL A 172 4.52 -11.43 8.79
C VAL A 172 4.44 -10.25 9.75
N ASN A 173 5.50 -9.44 9.78
CA ASN A 173 5.51 -8.19 10.52
C ASN A 173 4.56 -7.16 9.90
N PHE A 174 4.15 -6.17 10.69
CA PHE A 174 3.29 -5.08 10.22
C PHE A 174 3.90 -4.33 9.02
N LYS A 175 5.21 -4.05 9.08
CA LYS A 175 5.94 -3.43 7.96
C LYS A 175 5.80 -4.24 6.68
N THR A 176 5.97 -5.55 6.74
CA THR A 176 5.85 -6.47 5.60
C THR A 176 4.42 -6.53 5.05
N PHE A 177 3.42 -6.42 5.93
CA PHE A 177 2.01 -6.40 5.57
C PHE A 177 1.61 -5.15 4.79
N LEU A 178 2.09 -3.96 5.19
CA LEU A 178 1.82 -2.69 4.50
C LEU A 178 2.21 -2.71 3.02
N VAL A 179 3.23 -3.49 2.68
CA VAL A 179 3.81 -3.49 1.33
C VAL A 179 3.21 -4.58 0.42
N GLN A 180 2.17 -5.30 0.87
CA GLN A 180 1.54 -6.35 0.07
C GLN A 180 0.78 -5.77 -1.14
N PRO A 181 0.79 -6.42 -2.32
CA PRO A 181 0.31 -5.84 -3.57
C PRO A 181 -1.22 -5.70 -3.65
N LYS A 182 -1.95 -6.04 -2.57
CA LYS A 182 -3.41 -5.93 -2.43
C LYS A 182 -3.79 -5.52 -1.01
N PHE A 183 -2.97 -4.69 -0.36
CA PHE A 183 -3.14 -4.27 1.03
C PHE A 183 -4.56 -3.78 1.36
N PHE A 184 -5.09 -2.84 0.57
CA PHE A 184 -6.43 -2.29 0.78
C PHE A 184 -7.54 -3.35 0.71
N ARG A 185 -7.37 -4.37 -0.13
CA ARG A 185 -8.34 -5.47 -0.22
C ARG A 185 -8.42 -6.24 1.10
N TRP A 186 -7.32 -6.40 1.83
CA TRP A 186 -7.34 -7.10 3.12
C TRP A 186 -8.01 -6.31 4.23
N ILE A 187 -8.07 -4.98 4.11
CA ILE A 187 -8.71 -4.11 5.09
C ILE A 187 -10.21 -4.06 4.86
N PHE A 188 -10.63 -3.91 3.59
CA PHE A 188 -12.02 -3.61 3.26
C PHE A 188 -12.83 -4.82 2.76
N CYS A 189 -12.18 -5.88 2.23
CA CYS A 189 -12.85 -7.12 1.79
C CYS A 189 -12.59 -8.28 2.76
#